data_AF-A0A832CCY3-F1
#
_entry.id   AF-A0A832CCY3-F1
#
_cell.length_a   1.000
_cell.length_b   1.000
_cell.length_c   1.000
_cell.angle_alpha   90.00
_cell.angle_beta   90.00
_cell.angle_gamma   90.00
#
_symmetry.space_group_name_H-M   'P 1'
#
loop_
_entity.id
_entity.type
_entity.pdbx_description
1 polymer ?
#
loop_
_entity_poly.entity_id
_entity_poly.type
_entity_poly.pdbx_seq_one_letter_code
_entity_poly.pdbx_strand_id
1 'polypeptide(L)'
;MLPYKEACRTCVFWRPSISYNSIGLCIKREVIRLITDWGGDCYSRLNLSKFSMMWCATCNRVVHEAEYEDHIFHELYPPPYVDLSIVEEIYGG
;
A
#
# COMPACT_ATOMS: atom_id res chain seq x y z
N MET A 1 -2.37 9.18 24.11
CA MET A 1 -2.01 9.05 22.69
C MET A 1 -1.90 7.57 22.38
N LEU A 2 -2.95 6.96 21.84
CA LEU A 2 -2.98 5.51 21.56
C LEU A 2 -2.29 5.22 20.23
N PRO A 3 -1.53 4.12 20.14
CA PRO A 3 -0.60 3.85 19.06
C PRO A 3 -1.36 3.68 17.75
N TYR A 4 -1.09 4.55 16.79
CA TYR A 4 -1.51 4.49 15.39
C TYR A 4 -1.09 3.18 14.66
N LYS A 5 -0.46 2.23 15.37
CA LYS A 5 0.32 1.10 14.85
C LYS A 5 -0.46 -0.21 14.63
N GLU A 6 -1.69 -0.36 15.11
CA GLU A 6 -2.44 -1.64 15.04
C GLU A 6 -3.85 -1.52 14.45
N ALA A 7 -4.11 -0.40 13.77
CA ALA A 7 -5.39 -0.16 13.11
C ALA A 7 -5.53 -1.01 11.85
N CYS A 8 -6.74 -1.53 11.60
CA CYS A 8 -7.09 -2.34 10.44
C CYS A 8 -6.62 -1.73 9.12
N ARG A 9 -6.63 -0.40 8.99
CA ARG A 9 -6.14 0.30 7.79
C ARG A 9 -4.73 -0.08 7.34
N THR A 10 -3.86 -0.50 8.27
CA THR A 10 -2.46 -0.85 8.00
C THR A 10 -2.23 -2.37 7.93
N CYS A 11 -3.31 -3.15 7.96
CA CYS A 11 -3.26 -4.60 7.98
C CYS A 11 -3.27 -5.17 6.56
N VAL A 12 -2.46 -6.20 6.29
CA VAL A 12 -2.41 -6.92 5.00
C VAL A 12 -3.76 -7.57 4.62
N PHE A 13 -4.57 -7.91 5.63
CA PHE A 13 -5.87 -8.54 5.46
C PHE A 13 -7.01 -7.54 5.29
N TRP A 14 -6.71 -6.25 5.26
CA TRP A 14 -7.70 -5.20 5.10
C TRP A 14 -8.02 -4.95 3.63
N ARG A 15 -9.30 -4.83 3.32
CA ARG A 15 -9.78 -4.41 2.00
C ARG A 15 -10.74 -3.24 2.19
N PRO A 16 -10.38 -2.01 1.79
CA PRO A 16 -11.25 -0.85 1.95
C PRO A 16 -12.53 -1.02 1.12
N SER A 17 -13.63 -0.46 1.61
CA SER A 17 -14.84 -0.31 0.79
C SER A 17 -14.63 0.78 -0.25
N ILE A 18 -15.02 0.51 -1.50
CA ILE A 18 -14.94 1.49 -2.60
C ILE A 18 -15.85 2.71 -2.33
N SER A 19 -17.00 2.49 -1.68
CA SER A 19 -17.99 3.53 -1.46
C SER A 19 -17.77 4.31 -0.17
N TYR A 20 -17.10 3.72 0.82
CA TYR A 20 -16.97 4.27 2.16
C TYR A 20 -15.57 4.07 2.73
N ASN A 21 -14.72 5.10 2.64
CA ASN A 21 -13.33 5.04 3.10
C ASN A 21 -13.15 4.80 4.61
N SER A 22 -14.21 4.93 5.42
CA SER A 22 -14.17 4.67 6.86
C SER A 22 -14.36 3.20 7.24
N ILE A 23 -14.79 2.35 6.31
CA ILE A 23 -15.05 0.93 6.55
C ILE A 23 -14.34 0.04 5.52
N GLY A 24 -14.18 -1.22 5.86
CA GLY A 24 -13.59 -2.22 4.99
C GLY A 24 -13.81 -3.63 5.48
N LEU A 25 -13.48 -4.60 4.63
CA LEU A 25 -13.57 -6.02 4.91
C LEU A 25 -12.23 -6.53 5.47
N CYS A 26 -12.28 -7.22 6.60
CA CYS A 26 -11.18 -8.07 7.06
C CYS A 26 -11.33 -9.45 6.39
N ILE A 27 -10.53 -9.74 5.37
CA ILE A 27 -10.64 -11.01 4.60
C ILE A 27 -10.30 -12.24 5.44
N LYS A 28 -9.55 -12.08 6.53
CA LYS A 28 -9.16 -13.18 7.42
C LYS A 28 -10.29 -13.63 8.36
N ARG A 29 -11.20 -12.72 8.71
CA ARG A 29 -12.35 -13.01 9.59
C ARG A 29 -13.70 -12.88 8.89
N GLU A 30 -13.70 -12.45 7.63
CA GLU A 30 -14.89 -12.22 6.79
C GLU A 30 -15.90 -11.24 7.44
N VAL A 31 -15.38 -10.25 8.17
CA VAL A 31 -16.20 -9.23 8.86
C VAL A 31 -15.86 -7.83 8.38
N ILE A 32 -16.87 -6.97 8.35
CA ILE A 32 -16.68 -5.53 8.15
C ILE A 32 -16.13 -4.93 9.44
N ARG A 33 -15.10 -4.09 9.33
CA ARG A 33 -14.57 -3.30 10.44
C ARG A 33 -14.56 -1.82 10.08
N LEU A 34 -14.22 -0.99 11.05
CA LEU A 34 -13.83 0.39 10.80
C LEU A 34 -12.34 0.47 10.46
N ILE A 35 -11.96 1.50 9.72
CA ILE A 35 -10.57 1.85 9.41
C ILE A 35 -9.71 2.01 10.69
N THR A 36 -10.34 2.47 11.78
CA THR A 36 -9.74 2.68 13.10
C THR A 36 -9.86 1.48 14.03
N ASP A 37 -10.54 0.40 13.63
CA ASP A 37 -10.67 -0.78 14.48
C ASP A 37 -9.32 -1.45 14.68
N TRP A 38 -9.14 -1.98 15.87
CA TRP A 38 -7.96 -2.73 16.24
C TRP A 38 -8.02 -4.11 15.57
N GLY A 39 -7.00 -4.46 14.81
CA GLY A 39 -6.93 -5.79 14.19
C GLY A 39 -6.75 -6.92 15.21
N GLY A 40 -6.33 -6.60 16.44
CA GLY A 40 -6.09 -7.58 17.51
C GLY A 40 -5.20 -8.73 17.03
N ASP A 41 -5.57 -9.95 17.37
CA ASP A 41 -4.83 -11.18 17.05
C ASP A 41 -4.78 -11.53 15.55
N CYS A 42 -5.62 -10.91 14.70
CA CYS A 42 -5.52 -11.11 13.26
C CYS A 42 -4.70 -10.03 12.53
N TYR A 43 -4.24 -9.01 13.26
CA TYR A 43 -3.42 -7.95 12.69
C TYR A 43 -2.10 -8.49 12.15
N SER A 44 -1.78 -8.13 10.91
CA SER A 44 -0.43 -8.30 10.35
C SER A 44 -0.12 -7.07 9.52
N ARG A 45 0.92 -6.34 9.93
CA ARG A 45 1.29 -5.08 9.32
C ARG A 45 1.67 -5.31 7.85
N LEU A 46 1.06 -4.54 6.96
CA LEU A 46 1.46 -4.48 5.56
C LEU A 46 2.90 -3.96 5.53
N ASN A 47 3.87 -4.82 5.22
CA ASN A 47 5.27 -4.44 5.19
C ASN A 47 5.65 -3.99 3.79
N LEU A 48 5.43 -2.69 3.52
CA LEU A 48 5.84 -2.04 2.27
C LEU A 48 7.35 -1.72 2.24
N SER A 49 8.08 -1.93 3.34
CA SER A 49 9.46 -1.47 3.55
C SER A 49 10.53 -2.23 2.75
N LYS A 50 10.16 -3.17 1.88
CA LYS A 50 11.16 -3.91 1.07
C LYS A 50 11.77 -3.05 -0.03
N PHE A 51 11.10 -1.96 -0.41
CA PHE A 51 11.56 -1.05 -1.46
C PHE A 51 11.46 0.39 -0.95
N SER A 52 12.46 1.22 -1.26
CA SER A 52 12.46 2.66 -0.95
C SER A 52 11.53 3.47 -1.85
N MET A 53 11.17 2.90 -3.00
CA MET A 53 10.27 3.47 -3.99
C MET A 53 9.32 2.37 -4.49
N MET A 54 8.07 2.70 -4.76
CA MET A 54 7.08 1.80 -5.35
C MET A 54 6.34 2.52 -6.47
N TRP A 55 5.87 1.79 -7.48
CA TRP A 55 4.98 2.30 -8.51
C TRP A 55 3.53 2.26 -8.03
N CYS A 56 2.85 3.40 -8.02
CA CYS A 56 1.44 3.50 -7.71
C CYS A 56 0.62 3.51 -9.01
N ALA A 57 -0.08 2.43 -9.32
CA ALA A 57 -0.91 2.35 -10.53
C ALA A 57 -2.14 3.26 -10.45
N THR A 58 -2.68 3.50 -9.24
CA THR A 58 -3.81 4.41 -9.04
C THR A 58 -3.45 5.87 -9.33
N CYS A 59 -2.25 6.31 -8.92
CA CYS A 59 -1.76 7.67 -9.19
C CYS A 59 -0.89 7.78 -10.45
N ASN A 60 -0.59 6.65 -11.10
CA ASN A 60 0.30 6.55 -12.25
C ASN A 60 1.66 7.24 -12.02
N ARG A 61 2.25 7.06 -10.83
CA ARG A 61 3.55 7.66 -10.45
C ARG A 61 4.35 6.79 -9.50
N VAL A 62 5.66 7.05 -9.44
CA VAL A 62 6.53 6.51 -8.38
C VAL A 62 6.26 7.26 -7.08
N VAL A 63 6.20 6.51 -5.97
CA VAL A 63 6.00 7.02 -4.61
C VAL A 63 7.18 6.61 -3.75
N HIS A 64 7.69 7.56 -2.96
CA HIS A 64 8.76 7.29 -1.99
C HIS A 64 8.19 6.63 -0.73
N GLU A 65 9.04 5.93 0.04
CA GLU A 65 8.60 5.28 1.29
C GLU A 65 7.92 6.22 2.30
N ALA A 66 8.33 7.50 2.28
CA ALA A 66 7.75 8.55 3.11
C ALA A 66 6.28 8.84 2.76
N GLU A 67 5.87 8.53 1.52
CA GLU A 67 4.51 8.73 1.02
C GLU A 67 3.65 7.46 1.14
N TYR A 68 4.20 6.33 1.60
CA TYR A 68 3.46 5.05 1.60
C TYR A 68 2.18 5.07 2.43
N GLU A 69 2.14 5.87 3.51
CA GLU A 69 0.91 5.99 4.32
C GLU A 69 -0.23 6.65 3.53
N ASP A 70 0.08 7.61 2.66
CA ASP A 70 -0.90 8.29 1.81
C ASP A 70 -1.37 7.40 0.65
N HIS A 71 -0.56 6.41 0.26
CA HIS A 71 -0.83 5.51 -0.86
C HIS A 71 -1.20 4.09 -0.42
N ILE A 72 -1.48 3.86 0.87
CA ILE A 72 -1.75 2.52 1.43
C ILE A 72 -3.01 1.84 0.83
N PHE A 73 -3.90 2.63 0.24
CA PHE A 73 -5.11 2.15 -0.44
C PHE A 73 -4.96 2.06 -1.95
N HIS A 74 -3.80 2.43 -2.49
CA HIS A 74 -3.53 2.35 -3.91
C HIS A 74 -2.90 1.02 -4.28
N GLU A 75 -3.01 0.70 -5.57
CA GLU A 75 -2.37 -0.48 -6.12
C GLU A 75 -0.87 -0.19 -6.32
N LEU A 76 -0.07 -0.62 -5.33
CA LEU A 76 1.37 -0.43 -5.29
C LEU A 76 2.11 -1.66 -5.82
N TYR A 77 3.03 -1.42 -6.74
CA TYR A 77 3.91 -2.40 -7.34
C TYR A 77 5.37 -2.09 -6.98
N PRO A 78 6.24 -3.10 -6.89
CA PRO A 78 7.69 -2.85 -6.87
C PRO A 78 8.07 -1.95 -8.04
N PRO A 79 9.10 -1.10 -7.89
CA PRO A 79 9.56 -0.28 -8.99
C PRO A 79 10.01 -1.21 -10.13
N PRO A 80 9.76 -0.85 -11.41
CA PRO A 80 10.23 -1.65 -12.52
C PRO A 80 11.75 -1.82 -12.38
N TYR A 81 12.23 -3.04 -12.55
CA TYR A 81 13.68 -3.31 -12.60
C TYR A 81 14.24 -2.56 -13.81
N VAL A 82 14.94 -1.45 -13.55
CA VAL A 82 15.68 -0.73 -14.58
C VAL A 82 16.99 -1.48 -14.76
N ASP A 83 17.09 -2.24 -15.84
CA ASP A 83 18.35 -2.84 -16.24
C ASP A 83 19.31 -1.73 -16.68
N LEU A 84 20.32 -1.45 -15.85
CA LEU A 84 21.34 -0.42 -16.09
C LEU A 84 22.18 -0.70 -17.35
N SER A 85 22.08 -1.90 -17.93
CA SER A 85 22.76 -2.24 -19.19
C SER A 85 21.97 -1.84 -20.43
N ILE A 86 20.69 -1.46 -20.29
CA ILE A 86 19.89 -0.92 -21.39
C ILE A 86 20.14 0.59 -21.47
N VAL A 87 21.15 0.96 -22.25
CA VAL A 87 21.26 2.32 -22.78
C VAL A 87 20.30 2.40 -23.96
N GLU A 88 19.22 3.19 -23.87
CA GLU A 88 18.47 3.56 -25.07
C GLU A 88 19.42 4.36 -25.97
N GLU A 89 19.90 3.73 -27.05
CA GLU A 89 20.55 4.45 -28.14
C GLU A 89 19.50 5.36 -28.79
N ILE A 90 19.48 6.62 -28.38
CA ILE A 90 18.73 7.66 -29.06
C ILE A 90 19.44 7.89 -30.40
N TYR A 91 19.01 7.22 -31.46
CA TYR A 91 19.32 7.64 -32.83
C TYR A 91 18.58 8.97 -33.06
N GLY A 92 19.22 10.06 -32.65
CA GLY A 92 18.81 11.41 -33.03
C GLY A 92 18.80 11.53 -34.55
N GLY A 93 17.66 11.96 -35.08
CA GLY A 93 17.46 12.21 -36.51
C GLY A 93 18.25 13.39 -37.06
#